data_AF-A0A381SWE5-F1
#
_entry.id   AF-A0A381SWE5-F1
#
_cell.length_a   1.000
_cell.length_b   1.000
_cell.length_c   1.000
_cell.angle_alpha   90.00
_cell.angle_beta   90.00
_cell.angle_gamma   90.00
#
_symmetry.space_group_name_H-M   'P 1'
#
loop_
_entity.id
_entity.type
_entity.pdbx_description
1 polymer ?
#
loop_
_entity_poly.entity_id
_entity_poly.type
_entity_poly.pdbx_seq_one_letter_code
_entity_poly.pdbx_strand_id
1 'polypeptide(L)'
;MIYRVTAHFKSETAAELRRRLDDGSIAAQQPDGEEIVASLNRAVVTGPNVVQWSEKCFCDTPLAHERATVFDRYFDGIATELIEDYEQYAGEAFVEHLQKL
;
A
#
# COMPACT_ATOMS: atom_id res chain seq x y z
N MET A 1 12.70 -4.83 -8.76
CA MET A 1 12.46 -6.02 -7.92
C MET A 1 10.99 -6.02 -7.53
N ILE A 2 10.39 -7.17 -7.26
CA ILE A 2 9.00 -7.23 -6.75
C ILE A 2 9.07 -7.72 -5.31
N TYR A 3 8.29 -7.07 -4.45
CA TYR A 3 8.25 -7.37 -3.03
C TYR A 3 6.84 -7.75 -2.62
N ARG A 4 6.72 -8.81 -1.82
CA ARG A 4 5.59 -9.00 -0.92
C ARG A 4 5.74 -8.01 0.22
N VAL A 5 4.68 -7.27 0.50
CA VAL A 5 4.63 -6.24 1.52
C VAL A 5 3.53 -6.59 2.51
N THR A 6 3.86 -6.54 3.79
CA THR A 6 2.88 -6.66 4.88
C THR A 6 3.03 -5.45 5.78
N ALA A 7 1.92 -4.83 6.16
CA ALA A 7 1.93 -3.67 7.04
C ALA A 7 0.67 -3.60 7.91
N HIS A 8 0.76 -2.80 8.99
CA HIS A 8 -0.37 -2.52 9.86
C HIS A 8 -1.01 -1.19 9.46
N PHE A 9 -2.28 -1.21 9.07
CA PHE A 9 -3.02 -0.03 8.67
C PHE A 9 -3.47 0.82 9.87
N LYS A 10 -3.19 2.12 9.80
CA LYS A 10 -3.63 3.13 10.77
C LYS A 10 -5.07 3.52 10.49
N SER A 11 -6.03 2.76 11.01
CA SER A 11 -7.47 2.95 10.75
C SER A 11 -7.98 4.38 10.98
N GLU A 12 -7.38 5.13 11.90
CA GLU A 12 -7.68 6.53 12.17
C GLU A 12 -7.36 7.49 11.00
N THR A 13 -6.51 7.05 10.07
CA THR A 13 -6.12 7.81 8.87
C THR A 13 -6.98 7.46 7.63
N ALA A 14 -7.95 6.55 7.76
CA ALA A 14 -8.71 6.01 6.64
C ALA A 14 -9.46 7.07 5.82
N ALA A 15 -10.12 8.01 6.48
CA ALA A 15 -10.85 9.07 5.80
C ALA A 15 -9.91 9.95 4.94
N GLU A 16 -8.69 10.22 5.43
CA GLU A 16 -7.71 11.00 4.69
C GLU A 16 -7.14 10.20 3.51
N LEU A 17 -6.76 8.94 3.73
CA LEU A 17 -6.23 8.07 2.67
C LEU A 17 -7.25 7.92 1.54
N ARG A 18 -8.51 7.61 1.88
CA ARG A 18 -9.61 7.50 0.91
C ARG A 18 -9.75 8.78 0.08
N ARG A 19 -9.82 9.95 0.72
CA ARG A 19 -9.89 11.24 0.01
C ARG A 19 -8.73 11.42 -0.97
N ARG A 20 -7.50 11.06 -0.57
CA ARG A 20 -6.32 11.25 -1.41
C ARG A 20 -6.19 10.25 -2.56
N LEU A 21 -6.78 9.07 -2.41
CA LEU A 21 -6.95 8.12 -3.50
C LEU A 21 -8.01 8.64 -4.49
N ASP A 22 -9.16 9.12 -3.97
CA ASP A 22 -10.27 9.62 -4.78
C ASP A 22 -9.93 10.92 -5.53
N ASP A 23 -9.22 11.84 -4.89
CA ASP A 23 -8.84 13.14 -5.49
C ASP A 23 -7.61 13.06 -6.39
N GLY A 24 -6.99 11.88 -6.51
CA GLY A 24 -5.82 11.64 -7.35
C GLY A 24 -4.52 12.27 -6.84
N SER A 25 -4.50 12.84 -5.63
CA SER A 25 -3.28 13.49 -5.09
C SER A 25 -2.15 12.51 -4.78
N ILE A 26 -2.44 11.21 -4.60
CA ILE A 26 -1.39 10.18 -4.55
C ILE A 26 -0.91 9.83 -5.95
N ALA A 27 -1.83 9.58 -6.90
CA ALA A 27 -1.49 9.23 -8.28
C ALA A 27 -0.61 10.30 -8.97
N ALA A 28 -0.84 11.58 -8.66
CA ALA A 28 -0.08 12.69 -9.24
C ALA A 28 1.37 12.81 -8.72
N GLN A 29 1.76 12.09 -7.67
CA GLN A 29 3.13 12.13 -7.14
C GLN A 29 4.10 11.42 -8.09
N GLN A 30 5.27 12.01 -8.28
CA GLN A 30 6.34 11.44 -9.09
C GLN A 30 7.46 10.91 -8.18
N PRO A 31 8.14 9.82 -8.57
CA PRO A 31 7.91 9.01 -9.77
C PRO A 31 6.84 7.92 -9.61
N ASP A 32 6.47 7.56 -8.37
CA ASP A 32 5.82 6.26 -8.11
C ASP A 32 4.33 6.35 -7.75
N GLY A 33 3.70 7.53 -7.86
CA GLY A 33 2.31 7.74 -7.42
C GLY A 33 1.31 6.78 -8.05
N GLU A 34 1.45 6.49 -9.34
CA GLU A 34 0.60 5.50 -10.04
C GLU A 34 0.82 4.08 -9.52
N GLU A 35 2.07 3.67 -9.24
CA GLU A 35 2.36 2.33 -8.71
C GLU A 35 1.84 2.20 -7.27
N ILE A 36 1.95 3.24 -6.44
CA ILE A 36 1.39 3.26 -5.08
C ILE A 36 -0.13 3.02 -5.13
N VAL A 37 -0.86 3.72 -6.01
CA VAL A 37 -2.31 3.52 -6.17
C VAL A 37 -2.61 2.11 -6.69
N ALA A 38 -1.85 1.62 -7.67
CA ALA A 38 -2.02 0.27 -8.22
C ALA A 38 -1.78 -0.80 -7.15
N SER A 39 -0.76 -0.63 -6.30
CA SER A 39 -0.47 -1.49 -5.16
C SER A 39 -1.61 -1.52 -4.15
N LEU A 40 -2.14 -0.36 -3.76
CA LEU A 40 -3.26 -0.29 -2.81
C LEU A 40 -4.56 -0.87 -3.38
N ASN A 41 -4.77 -0.81 -4.70
CA ASN A 41 -5.89 -1.48 -5.37
C ASN A 41 -5.73 -3.01 -5.40
N ARG A 42 -4.51 -3.53 -5.43
CA ARG A 42 -4.21 -4.97 -5.33
C ARG A 42 -4.16 -5.46 -3.87
N ALA A 43 -4.07 -4.55 -2.92
CA ALA A 43 -3.90 -4.89 -1.52
C ALA A 43 -5.14 -5.55 -0.93
N VAL A 44 -4.92 -6.47 0.00
CA VAL A 44 -5.99 -7.12 0.76
C VAL A 44 -5.74 -7.02 2.27
N VAL A 45 -6.82 -6.98 3.04
CA VAL A 45 -6.81 -7.10 4.50
C VAL A 45 -6.84 -8.58 4.86
N THR A 46 -5.78 -9.07 5.52
CA THR A 46 -5.58 -10.48 5.88
C THR A 46 -5.84 -10.77 7.35
N GLY A 47 -6.01 -9.74 8.17
CA GLY A 47 -6.29 -9.84 9.61
C GLY A 47 -6.61 -8.46 10.20
N PRO A 48 -6.78 -8.34 11.53
CA PRO A 48 -7.09 -7.06 12.17
C PRO A 48 -6.05 -5.99 11.82
N ASN A 49 -6.43 -5.04 10.97
CA ASN A 49 -5.57 -3.99 10.43
C ASN A 49 -4.30 -4.49 9.72
N VAL A 50 -4.22 -5.75 9.30
CA VAL A 50 -3.06 -6.26 8.54
C VAL A 50 -3.37 -6.18 7.06
N VAL A 51 -2.57 -5.44 6.30
CA VAL A 51 -2.70 -5.24 4.86
C VAL A 51 -1.51 -5.85 4.15
N GLN A 52 -1.78 -6.56 3.06
CA GLN A 52 -0.79 -7.26 2.28
C GLN A 52 -0.94 -6.98 0.79
N TRP A 53 0.17 -6.73 0.09
CA TRP A 53 0.21 -6.47 -1.35
C TRP A 53 1.55 -6.82 -1.97
N SER A 54 1.61 -6.82 -3.31
CA SER A 54 2.86 -6.93 -4.06
C SER A 54 3.14 -5.62 -4.77
N GLU A 55 4.40 -5.19 -4.73
CA GLU A 55 4.85 -3.92 -5.31
C GLU A 55 6.19 -4.04 -5.99
N LYS A 56 6.31 -3.39 -7.15
CA LYS A 56 7.56 -3.32 -7.88
C LYS A 56 8.32 -2.05 -7.48
N CYS A 57 9.53 -2.25 -6.96
CA CYS A 57 10.39 -1.16 -6.54
C CYS A 57 11.85 -1.42 -6.97
N PHE A 58 12.60 -0.34 -7.20
CA PHE A 58 14.00 -0.39 -7.64
C PHE A 58 14.95 0.38 -6.71
N CYS A 59 14.47 0.82 -5.55
CA CYS A 59 15.29 1.49 -4.54
C CYS A 59 16.30 0.53 -3.89
N ASP A 60 17.44 1.08 -3.43
CA ASP A 60 18.45 0.33 -2.67
C ASP A 60 17.88 -0.25 -1.37
N THR A 61 17.05 0.54 -0.69
CA THR A 61 16.20 0.08 0.41
C THR A 61 14.78 -0.09 -0.12
N PRO A 62 14.16 -1.27 -0.01
CA PRO A 62 12.82 -1.51 -0.55
C PRO A 62 11.81 -0.48 -0.07
N LEU A 63 11.04 0.07 -1.01
CA LEU A 63 9.97 1.04 -0.78
C LEU A 63 10.41 2.37 -0.14
N ALA A 64 11.69 2.72 -0.16
CA ALA A 64 12.18 3.88 0.59
C ALA A 64 11.47 5.20 0.22
N HIS A 65 11.16 5.39 -1.07
CA HIS A 65 10.53 6.62 -1.54
C HIS A 65 9.03 6.63 -1.21
N GLU A 66 8.35 5.52 -1.45
CA GLU A 66 6.93 5.31 -1.21
C GLU A 66 6.62 5.40 0.29
N ARG A 67 7.52 4.89 1.14
CA ARG A 67 7.46 5.05 2.61
C ARG A 67 7.58 6.51 3.03
N ALA A 68 8.57 7.23 2.52
CA ALA A 68 8.83 8.61 2.89
C ALA A 68 7.71 9.58 2.46
N THR A 69 6.99 9.26 1.38
CA THR A 69 5.98 10.14 0.77
C THR A 69 4.54 9.77 1.14
N VAL A 70 4.25 8.48 1.27
CA VAL A 70 2.88 7.96 1.48
C VAL A 70 2.81 6.93 2.59
N PHE A 71 3.50 5.79 2.48
CA PHE A 71 3.16 4.62 3.29
C PHE A 71 3.39 4.81 4.79
N ASP A 72 4.47 5.46 5.25
CA ASP A 72 4.70 5.61 6.70
C ASP A 72 3.63 6.51 7.37
N ARG A 73 2.88 7.30 6.60
CA ARG A 73 1.74 8.08 7.13
C ARG A 73 0.53 7.21 7.44
N TYR A 74 0.28 6.17 6.64
CA TYR A 74 -0.95 5.35 6.70
C TYR A 74 -0.71 3.95 7.25
N PHE A 75 0.53 3.51 7.32
CA PHE A 75 0.92 2.18 7.75
C PHE A 75 2.05 2.23 8.78
N ASP A 76 2.07 1.25 9.68
CA ASP A 76 3.18 0.93 10.56
C ASP A 76 3.72 -0.46 10.27
N GLY A 77 4.96 -0.71 10.70
CA GLY A 77 5.54 -2.05 10.66
C GLY A 77 5.66 -2.64 9.26
N ILE A 78 5.91 -1.80 8.24
CA ILE A 78 6.09 -2.25 6.86
C ILE A 78 7.25 -3.23 6.80
N ALA A 79 6.96 -4.46 6.39
CA ALA A 79 7.92 -5.51 6.14
C ALA A 79 7.88 -5.88 4.65
N THR A 80 9.05 -6.10 4.07
CA THR A 80 9.21 -6.45 2.65
C THR A 80 9.97 -7.76 2.48
N GLU A 81 9.50 -8.61 1.57
CA GLU A 81 10.15 -9.85 1.17
C GLU A 81 10.24 -9.91 -0.35
N LEU A 82 11.43 -10.20 -0.88
CA LEU A 82 11.62 -10.30 -2.32
C LEU A 82 10.90 -11.54 -2.87
N ILE A 83 10.10 -11.35 -3.92
CA ILE A 83 9.35 -12.39 -4.62
C ILE A 83 9.65 -12.36 -6.13
N GLU A 84 9.31 -13.44 -6.84
CA GLU A 84 9.63 -13.59 -8.26
C GLU A 84 8.69 -12.77 -9.18
N ASP A 85 7.41 -12.69 -8.84
CA ASP A 85 6.39 -11.95 -9.59
C ASP A 85 5.27 -11.45 -8.66
N TYR A 86 4.33 -10.66 -9.18
CA TYR A 86 3.14 -10.23 -8.44
C TYR A 86 2.32 -11.43 -7.97
N GLU A 87 1.99 -11.45 -6.68
CA GLU A 87 1.15 -12.46 -6.07
C GLU A 87 -0.27 -11.93 -5.86
N GLN A 88 -1.25 -12.83 -5.85
CA GLN A 88 -2.58 -12.56 -5.32
C GLN A 88 -2.68 -13.11 -3.91
N TYR A 89 -3.30 -12.34 -3.03
CA TYR A 89 -3.46 -12.69 -1.62
C TYR A 89 -4.93 -12.92 -1.29
N ALA A 90 -5.19 -13.87 -0.38
CA ALA A 90 -6.53 -14.09 0.13
C ALA A 90 -6.87 -13.05 1.21
N GLY A 91 -7.99 -12.35 1.07
CA GLY A 91 -8.44 -11.35 2.04
C GLY A 91 -9.56 -10.47 1.48
N GLU A 92 -10.01 -9.52 2.29
CA GLU A 92 -10.92 -8.46 1.84
C GLU A 92 -10.14 -7.42 1.03
N ALA A 93 -10.66 -6.95 -0.10
CA ALA A 93 -9.98 -5.89 -0.86
C ALA A 93 -9.81 -4.63 0.01
N PHE A 94 -8.58 -4.11 0.09
CA PHE A 94 -8.26 -3.01 1.01
C PHE A 94 -9.05 -1.74 0.70
N VAL A 95 -9.24 -1.43 -0.59
CA VAL A 95 -10.03 -0.26 -1.01
C VAL A 95 -11.51 -0.39 -0.64
N GLU A 96 -12.07 -1.60 -0.65
CA GLU A 96 -13.44 -1.84 -0.17
C GLU A 96 -13.52 -1.74 1.35
N HIS A 97 -12.50 -2.24 2.05
CA HIS A 97 -12.38 -2.11 3.50
C HIS A 97 -12.32 -0.63 3.93
N LEU A 98 -11.55 0.20 3.22
CA LEU A 98 -11.47 1.64 3.45
C LEU A 98 -12.82 2.35 3.35
N GLN A 99 -13.77 1.85 2.54
CA GLN A 99 -15.10 2.46 2.42
C GLN A 99 -16.01 2.18 3.61
N LYS A 100 -15.67 1.19 4.44
CA LYS A 100 -16.44 0.76 5.62
C LYS A 100 -15.99 1.45 6.91
N LEU A 101 -14.83 2.11 6.88
CA LEU A 101 -14.23 2.89 7.98
C LEU A 101 -14.59 4.38 7.86
#